data_AF-A0A2E7EZ46-F1
#
_entry.id   AF-A0A2E7EZ46-F1
#
_cell.length_a   1.000
_cell.length_b   1.000
_cell.length_c   1.000
_cell.angle_alpha   90.00
_cell.angle_beta   90.00
_cell.angle_gamma   90.00
#
_symmetry.space_group_name_H-M   'P 1'
#
loop_
_entity.id
_entity.type
_entity.pdbx_description
1 polymer ?
#
loop_
_entity_poly.entity_id
_entity_poly.type
_entity_poly.pdbx_seq_one_letter_code
_entity_poly.pdbx_strand_id
1 'polypeptide(L)'
;MLKITRFEIDHVFEGLPPPLLEPPTDELETKAFDAIKNAGGFMWLVGSRSIRHAATPDSDYDFLVITRQRIPEVINGELGFELDSGGAHYDPSEGQFNSWRKDRVNLIATDDQRFAKRFLAANEAAKRIGLLRREDRVTLFEAVLYGRLSESKHQWEAD
;
A
#
# COMPACT_ATOMS: atom_id res chain seq x y z
N MET A 1 11.31 22.43 3.59
CA MET A 1 11.28 20.96 3.42
C MET A 1 10.93 20.64 1.96
N LEU A 2 11.64 19.73 1.28
CA LEU A 2 11.38 19.42 -0.13
C LEU A 2 10.15 18.51 -0.29
N LYS A 3 9.15 18.95 -1.06
CA LYS A 3 8.02 18.11 -1.49
C LYS A 3 8.43 17.21 -2.66
N ILE A 4 7.84 16.03 -2.79
CA ILE A 4 7.96 15.24 -4.02
C ILE A 4 7.15 15.97 -5.11
N THR A 5 7.73 16.15 -6.29
CA THR A 5 7.03 16.84 -7.38
C THR A 5 6.23 15.84 -8.22
N ARG A 6 5.19 16.32 -8.90
CA ARG A 6 4.43 15.49 -9.83
C ARG A 6 5.30 14.95 -10.97
N PHE A 7 6.19 15.79 -11.50
CA PHE A 7 7.17 15.40 -12.52
C PHE A 7 8.06 14.24 -12.07
N GLU A 8 8.53 14.29 -10.82
CA GLU A 8 9.35 13.22 -10.24
C GLU A 8 8.56 11.90 -10.14
N ILE A 9 7.31 11.96 -9.70
CA ILE A 9 6.43 10.77 -9.66
C ILE A 9 6.19 10.21 -11.06
N ASP A 10 5.79 11.04 -12.02
CA ASP A 10 5.48 10.57 -13.36
C ASP A 10 6.71 9.92 -14.04
N HIS A 11 7.91 10.44 -13.77
CA HIS A 11 9.15 9.85 -14.27
C HIS A 11 9.52 8.54 -13.54
N VAL A 12 9.51 8.52 -12.21
CA VAL A 12 9.92 7.35 -11.42
C VAL A 12 8.97 6.17 -11.64
N PHE A 13 7.68 6.45 -11.77
CA PHE A 13 6.60 5.46 -11.89
C PHE A 13 6.11 5.29 -13.34
N GLU A 14 6.91 5.70 -14.33
CA GLU A 14 6.61 5.48 -15.74
C GLU A 14 6.27 4.00 -16.03
N GLY A 15 5.19 3.76 -16.76
CA GLY A 15 4.68 2.43 -17.08
C GLY A 15 3.83 1.77 -15.98
N LEU A 16 3.63 2.43 -14.84
CA LEU A 16 2.70 2.04 -13.78
C LEU A 16 1.49 2.98 -13.77
N PRO A 17 0.37 2.61 -13.10
CA PRO A 17 -0.79 3.48 -13.00
C PRO A 17 -0.43 4.82 -12.35
N PRO A 18 -1.06 5.93 -12.79
CA PRO A 18 -0.91 7.21 -12.12
C PRO A 18 -1.53 7.15 -10.71
N PRO A 19 -1.06 8.00 -9.78
CA PRO A 19 -1.70 8.11 -8.47
C PRO A 19 -3.11 8.67 -8.60
N LEU A 20 -3.93 8.35 -7.59
CA LEU A 20 -5.29 8.81 -7.42
C LEU A 20 -5.36 10.35 -7.42
N LEU A 21 -6.39 10.88 -8.09
CA LEU A 21 -6.68 12.31 -8.12
C LEU A 21 -7.79 12.71 -7.12
N GLU A 22 -8.61 11.73 -6.75
CA GLU A 22 -9.74 11.81 -5.82
C GLU A 22 -9.87 10.49 -5.03
N PRO A 23 -10.58 10.50 -3.89
CA PRO A 23 -10.86 9.27 -3.14
C PRO A 23 -11.65 8.28 -4.00
N PRO A 24 -11.22 7.00 -4.10
CA PRO A 24 -11.91 6.02 -4.94
C PRO A 24 -13.11 5.38 -4.24
N THR A 25 -13.36 5.73 -2.99
CA THR A 25 -14.36 5.11 -2.12
C THR A 25 -14.70 6.02 -0.93
N ASP A 26 -15.89 5.86 -0.35
CA ASP A 26 -16.35 6.67 0.80
C ASP A 26 -15.69 6.27 2.13
N GLU A 27 -15.10 5.07 2.21
CA GLU A 27 -14.36 4.58 3.38
C GLU A 27 -13.07 5.36 3.60
N LEU A 28 -12.47 5.92 2.54
CA LEU A 28 -11.37 6.86 2.67
C LEU A 28 -11.93 8.27 2.79
N GLU A 29 -11.98 8.80 4.01
CA GLU A 29 -12.44 10.16 4.27
C GLU A 29 -11.73 11.18 3.37
N THR A 30 -12.49 12.06 2.74
CA THR A 30 -11.96 13.15 1.90
C THR A 30 -10.92 13.98 2.66
N LYS A 31 -11.13 14.23 3.96
CA LYS A 31 -10.17 14.94 4.82
C LYS A 31 -8.81 14.22 4.87
N ALA A 32 -8.80 12.89 4.93
CA ALA A 32 -7.57 12.12 4.96
C ALA A 32 -6.83 12.15 3.62
N PHE A 33 -7.58 12.00 2.51
CA PHE A 33 -7.02 12.12 1.17
C PHE A 33 -6.41 13.52 0.92
N ASP A 34 -7.15 14.57 1.27
CA ASP A 34 -6.70 15.96 1.11
C ASP A 34 -5.50 16.28 1.99
N ALA A 35 -5.45 15.77 3.22
CA ALA A 35 -4.31 15.95 4.12
C ALA A 35 -3.02 15.37 3.52
N ILE A 36 -3.09 14.14 2.97
CA ILE A 36 -1.96 13.50 2.29
C ILE A 36 -1.53 14.31 1.06
N LYS A 37 -2.49 14.73 0.23
CA LYS A 37 -2.22 15.53 -0.96
C LYS A 37 -1.57 16.88 -0.62
N ASN A 38 -2.07 17.58 0.41
CA ASN A 38 -1.56 18.87 0.86
C ASN A 38 -0.14 18.76 1.43
N ALA A 39 0.18 17.63 2.08
CA ALA A 39 1.53 17.26 2.50
C ALA A 39 2.47 16.96 1.32
N GLY A 40 1.96 16.92 0.08
CA GLY A 40 2.72 16.56 -1.12
C GLY A 40 2.90 15.06 -1.30
N GLY A 41 2.02 14.27 -0.69
CA GLY A 41 1.96 12.83 -0.86
C GLY A 41 1.14 12.41 -2.09
N PHE A 42 1.44 11.22 -2.58
CA PHE A 42 0.73 10.58 -3.68
C PHE A 42 0.23 9.21 -3.25
N MET A 43 -0.91 8.78 -3.80
CA MET A 43 -1.65 7.61 -3.31
C MET A 43 -2.12 6.72 -4.45
N TRP A 44 -2.14 5.40 -4.21
CA TRP A 44 -2.69 4.40 -5.13
C TRP A 44 -3.57 3.41 -4.36
N LEU A 45 -4.70 3.01 -4.95
CA LEU A 45 -5.47 1.87 -4.47
C LEU A 45 -4.72 0.59 -4.84
N VAL A 46 -4.42 -0.24 -3.84
CA VAL A 46 -3.68 -1.49 -3.98
C VAL A 46 -4.42 -2.62 -3.26
N GLY A 47 -3.83 -3.81 -3.22
CA GLY A 47 -4.41 -4.94 -2.48
C GLY A 47 -5.60 -5.56 -3.20
N SER A 48 -6.37 -6.37 -2.47
CA SER A 48 -7.43 -7.21 -3.07
C SER A 48 -8.55 -6.39 -3.71
N ARG A 49 -8.90 -5.22 -3.15
CA ARG A 49 -9.93 -4.33 -3.73
C ARG A 49 -9.51 -3.67 -5.05
N SER A 50 -8.21 -3.67 -5.37
CA SER A 50 -7.72 -3.25 -6.69
C SER A 50 -7.77 -4.37 -7.75
N ILE A 51 -8.01 -5.62 -7.34
CA ILE A 51 -8.03 -6.81 -8.20
C ILE A 51 -9.47 -7.31 -8.35
N ARG A 52 -9.94 -7.38 -9.59
CA ARG A 52 -11.30 -7.84 -9.91
C ARG A 52 -11.54 -9.24 -9.32
N HIS A 53 -12.63 -9.39 -8.56
CA HIS A 53 -13.06 -10.64 -7.89
C HIS A 53 -12.16 -11.17 -6.76
N ALA A 54 -11.08 -10.47 -6.38
CA ALA A 54 -10.22 -10.94 -5.28
C ALA A 54 -10.69 -10.48 -3.89
N ALA A 55 -11.47 -9.40 -3.81
CA ALA A 55 -11.98 -8.87 -2.55
C ALA A 55 -13.26 -9.57 -2.10
N THR A 56 -13.39 -9.75 -0.79
CA THR A 56 -14.61 -10.13 -0.08
C THR A 56 -15.26 -8.90 0.56
N PRO A 57 -16.53 -8.97 1.02
CA PRO A 57 -17.19 -7.85 1.70
C PRO A 57 -16.44 -7.29 2.91
N ASP A 58 -15.64 -8.12 3.56
CA ASP A 58 -14.82 -7.78 4.75
C ASP A 58 -13.36 -7.44 4.42
N SER A 59 -12.99 -7.42 3.14
CA SER A 59 -11.64 -6.98 2.75
C SER A 59 -11.44 -5.51 3.08
N ASP A 60 -10.25 -5.15 3.58
CA ASP A 60 -9.85 -3.76 3.76
C ASP A 60 -9.59 -3.06 2.43
N TYR A 61 -9.55 -1.72 2.47
CA TYR A 61 -8.98 -0.88 1.42
C TYR A 61 -7.54 -0.57 1.76
N ASP A 62 -6.62 -1.13 0.98
CA ASP A 62 -5.20 -0.83 1.08
C ASP A 62 -4.82 0.32 0.14
N PHE A 63 -4.11 1.31 0.67
CA PHE A 63 -3.59 2.44 -0.09
C PHE A 63 -2.07 2.52 0.07
N LEU A 64 -1.33 2.45 -1.03
CA LEU A 64 0.09 2.79 -1.01
C LEU A 64 0.21 4.30 -1.02
N VAL A 65 0.95 4.87 -0.07
CA VAL A 65 1.20 6.30 0.04
C VAL A 65 2.70 6.57 0.00
N ILE A 66 3.12 7.44 -0.93
CA ILE A 66 4.48 7.95 -0.96
C ILE A 66 4.53 9.42 -0.54
N THR A 67 5.41 9.75 0.39
CA THR A 67 5.63 11.13 0.82
C THR A 67 7.00 11.27 1.47
N ARG A 68 7.62 12.44 1.35
CA ARG A 68 8.87 12.79 2.06
C ARG A 68 8.63 13.25 3.49
N GLN A 69 7.40 13.63 3.82
CA GLN A 69 7.04 13.98 5.18
C GLN A 69 6.68 12.71 5.91
N ARG A 70 7.18 12.55 7.15
CA ARG A 70 6.72 11.45 8.00
C ARG A 70 5.23 11.64 8.23
N ILE A 71 4.44 10.80 7.56
CA ILE A 71 3.01 10.62 7.71
C ILE A 71 2.49 10.80 9.16
N PRO A 72 3.15 10.29 10.22
CA PRO A 72 2.66 10.44 11.60
C PRO A 72 2.27 11.86 12.03
N GLU A 73 2.97 12.90 11.57
CA GLU A 73 2.69 14.29 12.01
C GLU A 73 1.39 14.85 11.41
N VAL A 74 0.94 14.31 10.27
CA VAL A 74 -0.29 14.72 9.58
C VAL A 74 -1.46 13.76 9.88
N ILE A 75 -1.16 12.48 10.15
CA ILE A 75 -2.14 11.39 10.14
C ILE A 75 -2.56 10.90 11.54
N ASN A 76 -1.64 10.87 12.51
CA ASN A 76 -1.91 10.23 13.82
C ASN A 76 -2.76 11.09 14.77
N GLY A 77 -2.85 12.41 14.52
CA GLY A 77 -3.63 13.35 15.35
C GLY A 77 -5.05 13.55 14.82
N GLU A 78 -5.18 14.29 13.72
CA GLU A 78 -6.48 14.80 13.27
C GLU A 78 -7.34 13.81 12.47
N LEU A 79 -6.75 12.71 12.00
CA LEU A 79 -7.42 11.75 11.13
C LEU A 79 -7.78 10.43 11.84
N GLY A 80 -7.24 10.18 13.04
CA GLY A 80 -7.59 9.02 13.85
C GLY A 80 -7.08 7.68 13.32
N PHE A 81 -6.02 7.69 12.51
CA PHE A 81 -5.33 6.47 12.09
C PHE A 81 -4.33 6.05 13.15
N GLU A 82 -4.32 4.76 13.46
CA GLU A 82 -3.40 4.17 14.41
C GLU A 82 -2.28 3.44 13.67
N LEU A 83 -1.05 3.55 14.18
CA LEU A 83 0.06 2.76 13.66
C LEU A 83 -0.20 1.28 13.95
N ASP A 84 -0.38 0.48 12.91
CA ASP A 84 -0.57 -0.95 13.05
C ASP A 84 0.78 -1.58 13.39
N SER A 85 0.90 -2.02 14.65
CA SER A 85 2.07 -2.72 15.20
C SER A 85 1.95 -4.24 15.11
N GLY A 86 0.93 -4.76 14.40
CA GLY A 86 0.59 -6.17 14.33
C GLY A 86 1.51 -7.06 13.48
N GLY A 87 2.24 -7.96 14.16
CA GLY A 87 2.62 -9.31 13.69
C GLY A 87 3.75 -9.46 12.66
N ALA A 88 4.05 -8.44 11.85
CA ALA A 88 5.26 -8.39 11.06
C ALA A 88 6.26 -7.48 11.76
N HIS A 89 7.20 -8.06 12.50
CA HIS A 89 8.31 -7.35 13.13
C HIS A 89 8.97 -6.40 12.15
N TYR A 90 8.77 -5.08 12.29
CA TYR A 90 9.78 -4.12 11.85
C TYR A 90 9.76 -2.93 12.81
N ASP A 91 10.87 -2.79 13.50
CA ASP A 91 11.25 -1.57 14.18
C ASP A 91 11.08 -0.37 13.22
N PRO A 92 10.43 0.74 13.63
CA PRO A 92 10.30 1.96 12.83
C PRO A 92 11.64 2.56 12.34
N SER A 93 12.78 2.08 12.87
CA SER A 93 14.13 2.40 12.41
C SER A 93 14.69 1.45 11.34
N GLU A 94 14.00 0.34 11.03
CA GLU A 94 14.46 -0.72 10.12
C GLU A 94 13.53 -0.98 8.91
N GLY A 95 12.31 -0.43 8.89
CA GLY A 95 11.28 -0.72 7.87
C GLY A 95 11.29 0.20 6.63
N GLN A 96 10.99 -0.35 5.44
CA GLN A 96 10.78 0.42 4.20
C GLN A 96 9.43 1.17 4.17
N PHE A 97 8.48 0.85 5.05
CA PHE A 97 7.17 1.49 5.13
C PHE A 97 6.56 1.33 6.54
N ASN A 98 5.51 2.11 6.83
CA ASN A 98 4.65 1.99 8.02
C ASN A 98 3.21 1.76 7.59
N SER A 99 2.48 0.89 8.29
CA SER A 99 1.05 0.65 8.04
C SER A 99 0.21 1.44 9.05
N TRP A 100 -0.73 2.25 8.57
CA TRP A 100 -1.63 3.04 9.42
C TRP A 100 -3.06 2.61 9.16
N ARG A 101 -3.78 2.19 10.20
CA ARG A 101 -5.13 1.65 10.07
C ARG A 101 -6.16 2.54 10.74
N LYS A 102 -7.33 2.63 10.10
CA LYS A 102 -8.55 3.19 10.66
C LYS A 102 -9.72 2.46 10.04
N ASP A 103 -10.54 1.82 10.87
CA ASP A 103 -11.68 1.02 10.41
C ASP A 103 -11.27 0.00 9.32
N ARG A 104 -11.79 0.17 8.09
CA ARG A 104 -11.51 -0.68 6.92
C ARG A 104 -10.43 -0.11 6.00
N VAL A 105 -9.72 0.95 6.40
CA VAL A 105 -8.68 1.59 5.61
C VAL A 105 -7.31 1.30 6.19
N ASN A 106 -6.38 0.92 5.32
CA ASN A 106 -4.99 0.70 5.63
C ASN A 106 -4.08 1.54 4.71
N LEU A 107 -3.32 2.46 5.27
CA LEU A 107 -2.34 3.28 4.56
C LEU A 107 -0.95 2.68 4.72
N ILE A 108 -0.38 2.22 3.61
CA ILE A 108 0.98 1.69 3.50
C ILE A 108 1.89 2.86 3.12
N ALA A 109 2.46 3.51 4.12
CA ALA A 109 3.19 4.77 4.00
C ALA A 109 4.70 4.58 3.88
N THR A 110 5.33 5.16 2.87
CA THR A 110 6.79 5.07 2.64
C THR A 110 7.36 6.38 2.08
N ASP A 111 8.64 6.64 2.31
CA ASP A 111 9.43 7.65 1.59
C ASP A 111 10.39 7.02 0.55
N ASP A 112 10.48 5.68 0.52
CA ASP A 112 11.32 4.92 -0.41
C ASP A 112 10.60 4.67 -1.74
N GLN A 113 10.98 5.44 -2.75
CA GLN A 113 10.52 5.30 -4.13
C GLN A 113 10.79 3.92 -4.74
N ARG A 114 11.89 3.26 -4.37
CA ARG A 114 12.24 1.94 -4.91
C ARG A 114 11.33 0.86 -4.32
N PHE A 115 11.00 0.96 -3.03
CA PHE A 115 9.99 0.11 -2.41
C PHE A 115 8.63 0.35 -3.07
N ALA A 116 8.16 1.59 -3.14
CA ALA A 116 6.87 1.93 -3.73
C ALA A 116 6.74 1.43 -5.19
N LYS A 117 7.80 1.60 -6.01
CA LYS A 117 7.81 1.15 -7.41
C LYS A 117 7.66 -0.36 -7.52
N ARG A 118 8.40 -1.12 -6.70
CA ARG A 118 8.31 -2.59 -6.66
C ARG A 118 6.95 -3.05 -6.15
N PHE A 119 6.40 -2.38 -5.14
CA PHE A 119 5.07 -2.65 -4.60
C PHE A 119 3.99 -2.50 -5.67
N LEU A 120 3.98 -1.38 -6.39
CA LEU A 120 3.04 -1.14 -7.48
C LEU A 120 3.22 -2.14 -8.62
N ALA A 121 4.46 -2.49 -8.98
CA ALA A 121 4.72 -3.51 -9.99
C ALA A 121 4.15 -4.89 -9.59
N ALA A 122 4.33 -5.30 -8.33
CA ALA A 122 3.74 -6.54 -7.80
C ALA A 122 2.21 -6.49 -7.83
N ASN A 123 1.62 -5.37 -7.41
CA ASN A 123 0.17 -5.17 -7.44
C ASN A 123 -0.40 -5.26 -8.87
N GLU A 124 0.23 -4.58 -9.84
CA GLU A 124 -0.20 -4.62 -11.23
C GLU A 124 0.00 -6.00 -11.87
N ALA A 125 1.07 -6.72 -11.52
CA ALA A 125 1.25 -8.11 -11.93
C ALA A 125 0.10 -8.98 -11.40
N ALA A 126 -0.22 -8.87 -10.10
CA ALA A 126 -1.33 -9.59 -9.47
C ALA A 126 -2.67 -9.29 -10.15
N LYS A 127 -2.93 -8.02 -10.48
CA LYS A 127 -4.14 -7.60 -11.22
C LYS A 127 -4.21 -8.21 -12.60
N ARG A 128 -3.12 -8.14 -13.37
CA ARG A 128 -3.06 -8.64 -14.76
C ARG A 128 -3.27 -10.14 -14.86
N ILE A 129 -2.74 -10.92 -13.90
CA ILE A 129 -2.90 -12.38 -13.87
C ILE A 129 -4.14 -12.84 -13.10
N GLY A 130 -4.91 -11.92 -12.50
CA GLY A 130 -6.12 -12.24 -11.75
C GLY A 130 -5.87 -13.06 -10.48
N LEU A 131 -4.88 -12.68 -9.66
CA LEU A 131 -4.43 -13.47 -8.52
C LEU A 131 -5.42 -13.41 -7.33
N LEU A 132 -6.32 -14.40 -7.24
CA LEU A 132 -7.46 -14.39 -6.32
C LEU A 132 -7.12 -14.87 -4.89
N ARG A 133 -6.17 -15.79 -4.72
CA ARG A 133 -5.81 -16.33 -3.41
C ARG A 133 -4.89 -15.38 -2.66
N ARG A 134 -5.12 -15.19 -1.35
CA ARG A 134 -4.32 -14.28 -0.53
C ARG A 134 -2.88 -14.75 -0.42
N GLU A 135 -2.69 -16.04 -0.27
CA GLU A 135 -1.39 -16.70 -0.07
C GLU A 135 -0.48 -16.50 -1.28
N ASP A 136 -1.04 -16.64 -2.49
CA ASP A 136 -0.31 -16.42 -3.73
C ASP A 136 0.08 -14.94 -3.89
N ARG A 137 -0.81 -14.02 -3.53
CA ARG A 137 -0.49 -12.58 -3.52
C ARG A 137 0.64 -12.29 -2.54
N VAL A 138 0.57 -12.82 -1.32
CA VAL A 138 1.65 -12.65 -0.32
C VAL A 138 2.98 -13.17 -0.90
N THR A 139 2.97 -14.36 -1.50
CA THR A 139 4.15 -14.96 -2.14
C THR A 139 4.73 -14.07 -3.25
N LEU A 140 3.88 -13.56 -4.15
CA LEU A 140 4.30 -12.63 -5.20
C LEU A 140 4.93 -11.36 -4.63
N PHE A 141 4.31 -10.77 -3.60
CA PHE A 141 4.83 -9.58 -2.95
C PHE A 141 6.16 -9.85 -2.26
N GLU A 142 6.32 -10.97 -1.56
CA GLU A 142 7.61 -11.34 -0.96
C GLU A 142 8.72 -11.53 -2.00
N ALA A 143 8.40 -12.17 -3.12
CA ALA A 143 9.35 -12.36 -4.21
C ALA A 143 9.82 -11.03 -4.80
N VAL A 144 8.88 -10.11 -5.06
CA VAL A 144 9.18 -8.83 -5.73
C VAL A 144 9.82 -7.82 -4.76
N LEU A 145 9.34 -7.74 -3.52
CA LEU A 145 9.82 -6.76 -2.55
C LEU A 145 11.13 -7.18 -1.89
N TYR A 146 11.29 -8.48 -1.60
CA TYR A 146 12.37 -8.98 -0.76
C TYR A 146 13.25 -10.04 -1.43
N GLY A 147 12.91 -10.49 -2.64
CA GLY A 147 13.69 -11.51 -3.33
C GLY A 147 13.65 -12.87 -2.64
N ARG A 148 12.59 -13.16 -1.87
CA ARG A 148 12.44 -14.41 -1.12
C ARG A 148 11.08 -15.04 -1.37
N LEU A 149 11.01 -16.35 -1.19
CA LEU A 149 9.77 -17.12 -1.16
C LEU A 149 9.69 -17.76 0.22
N SER A 150 8.73 -17.36 1.05
CA SER A 150 8.48 -18.12 2.28
C SER A 150 7.85 -19.46 1.92
N GLU A 151 8.22 -20.51 2.66
CA GLU A 151 7.48 -21.77 2.58
C GLU A 151 6.08 -21.50 3.13
N SER A 152 5.10 -21.38 2.23
CA SER A 152 3.71 -21.43 2.63
C SER A 152 3.45 -22.77 3.31
N LYS A 153 2.93 -22.77 4.53
CA LYS A 153 2.47 -23.97 5.24
C LYS A 153 1.25 -24.55 4.50
N HIS A 154 1.48 -25.17 3.36
CA HIS A 154 0.48 -26.02 2.72
C HIS A 154 0.47 -27.34 3.48
N GLN A 155 -0.50 -27.51 4.37
CA GLN A 155 -1.04 -28.85 4.61
C GLN A 155 -1.70 -29.27 3.31
N TRP A 156 -1.02 -30.09 2.53
CA TRP A 156 -1.66 -30.86 1.48
C TRP A 156 -2.56 -31.88 2.19
N GLU A 157 -3.86 -31.58 2.30
CA GLU A 157 -4.83 -32.66 2.45
C GLU A 157 -4.85 -33.38 1.10
N ALA A 158 -4.18 -34.53 1.06
CA ALA A 158 -4.31 -35.45 -0.05
C ALA A 158 -5.72 -36.05 0.01
N ASP A 159 -6.52 -35.77 -1.01
CA ASP A 159 -7.72 -36.55 -1.33
C ASP A 159 -7.36 -37.99 -1.71
#